data_AF-A0A3N0IGI5-F1
#
_entry.id   AF-A0A3N0IGI5-F1
#
_cell.length_a   1.000
_cell.length_b   1.000
_cell.length_c   1.000
_cell.angle_alpha   90.00
_cell.angle_beta   90.00
_cell.angle_gamma   90.00
#
_symmetry.space_group_name_H-M   'P 1'
#
loop_
_entity.id
_entity.type
_entity.pdbx_description
1 polymer ?
#
loop_
_entity_poly.entity_id
_entity_poly.type
_entity_poly.pdbx_seq_one_letter_code
_entity_poly.pdbx_strand_id
1 'polypeptide(L)'
;MKDYSKLNNQFVLIDMYEDREDYDIAAGVAIPAECAEEFARAVEELAVERFGGASFSELLDNDLDDASMDASSKKNFSDQLGRVIAAAERIMREGR
;
A
#
# COMPACT_ATOMS: atom_id res chain seq x y z
N MET A 1 -22.29 -21.41 -3.00
CA MET A 1 -20.87 -21.68 -3.28
C MET A 1 -20.39 -20.59 -4.23
N LYS A 2 -19.21 -20.01 -4.01
CA LYS A 2 -18.66 -18.98 -4.91
C LYS A 2 -18.17 -19.66 -6.20
N ASP A 3 -18.49 -19.11 -7.36
CA ASP A 3 -18.02 -19.63 -8.65
C ASP A 3 -16.66 -19.01 -8.99
N TYR A 4 -15.60 -19.75 -8.68
CA TYR A 4 -14.23 -19.27 -8.89
C TYR A 4 -13.85 -19.18 -10.38
N SER A 5 -14.56 -19.87 -11.28
CA SER A 5 -14.25 -19.84 -12.72
C SER A 5 -14.45 -18.47 -13.35
N LYS A 6 -15.23 -17.60 -12.68
CA LYS A 6 -15.51 -16.24 -13.12
C LYS A 6 -14.54 -15.19 -12.55
N LEU A 7 -13.65 -15.56 -11.63
CA LEU A 7 -12.70 -14.62 -11.00
C LEU A 7 -11.41 -14.54 -11.83
N ASN A 8 -11.50 -13.93 -13.00
CA ASN A 8 -10.44 -13.90 -14.01
C ASN A 8 -9.60 -12.62 -13.99
N ASN A 9 -9.79 -11.74 -12.99
CA ASN A 9 -8.94 -10.58 -12.76
C ASN A 9 -8.49 -10.52 -11.29
N GLN A 10 -7.21 -10.27 -11.05
CA GLN A 10 -6.59 -10.31 -9.72
C GLN A 10 -5.95 -8.96 -9.39
N PHE A 11 -6.21 -8.48 -8.18
CA PHE A 11 -5.64 -7.24 -7.65
C PHE A 11 -4.91 -7.54 -6.34
N VAL A 12 -3.75 -6.92 -6.17
CA VAL A 12 -2.96 -6.97 -4.93
C VAL A 12 -2.63 -5.55 -4.49
N LEU A 13 -2.73 -5.30 -3.18
CA LEU A 13 -2.21 -4.10 -2.54
C LEU A 13 -0.88 -4.47 -1.89
N ILE A 14 0.16 -3.77 -2.30
CA ILE A 14 1.53 -3.92 -1.80
C ILE A 14 2.01 -2.57 -1.30
N ASP A 15 2.79 -2.55 -0.22
CA ASP A 15 3.56 -1.36 0.13
C ASP A 15 4.79 -1.31 -0.77
N MET A 16 4.90 -0.26 -1.59
CA MET A 16 5.99 -0.10 -2.55
C MET A 16 7.36 0.14 -1.91
N TYR A 17 7.37 0.45 -0.61
CA TYR A 17 8.57 0.70 0.17
C TYR A 17 8.99 -0.47 1.06
N GLU A 18 8.20 -1.55 1.11
CA GLU A 18 8.65 -2.81 1.69
C GLU A 18 9.70 -3.49 0.82
N ASP A 19 10.51 -4.35 1.46
CA ASP A 19 11.73 -4.89 0.89
C ASP A 19 11.47 -5.53 -0.47
N ARG A 20 12.24 -5.12 -1.49
CA ARG A 20 11.99 -5.53 -2.89
C ARG A 20 12.13 -7.03 -3.14
N GLU A 21 12.72 -7.76 -2.20
CA GLU A 21 12.91 -9.21 -2.27
C GLU A 21 11.74 -9.99 -1.64
N ASP A 22 10.86 -9.33 -0.86
CA ASP A 22 9.68 -9.94 -0.23
C ASP A 22 8.56 -8.88 -0.10
N TYR A 23 7.85 -8.63 -1.21
CA TYR A 23 6.69 -7.74 -1.18
C TYR A 23 5.59 -8.37 -0.33
N ASP A 24 5.45 -7.91 0.91
CA ASP A 24 4.37 -8.34 1.78
C ASP A 24 3.04 -7.85 1.18
N ILE A 25 2.21 -8.81 0.75
CA ILE A 25 0.89 -8.52 0.19
C ILE A 25 -0.03 -8.14 1.36
N ALA A 26 -0.28 -6.85 1.52
CA ALA A 26 -1.18 -6.33 2.55
C ALA A 26 -2.63 -6.80 2.33
N ALA A 27 -3.05 -6.93 1.07
CA ALA A 27 -4.35 -7.50 0.68
C ALA A 27 -4.35 -8.02 -0.76
N GLY A 28 -5.17 -9.04 -1.03
CA GLY A 28 -5.35 -9.59 -2.38
C GLY A 28 -6.77 -10.06 -2.64
N VAL A 29 -7.29 -9.79 -3.85
CA VAL A 29 -8.64 -10.19 -4.26
C VAL A 29 -8.66 -10.66 -5.71
N ALA A 30 -9.58 -11.57 -6.02
CA ALA A 30 -9.92 -11.96 -7.37
C ALA A 30 -11.39 -11.63 -7.65
N ILE A 31 -11.66 -10.96 -8.77
CA ILE A 31 -12.98 -10.49 -9.20
C ILE A 31 -13.22 -10.83 -10.67
N PRO A 32 -14.48 -10.81 -11.15
CA PRO A 32 -14.76 -10.84 -12.58
C PRO A 32 -14.19 -9.61 -13.28
N ALA A 33 -13.62 -9.80 -14.47
CA ALA A 33 -13.01 -8.73 -15.25
C ALA A 33 -14.00 -7.59 -15.57
N GLU A 34 -15.28 -7.92 -15.78
CA GLU A 34 -16.34 -6.92 -16.00
C GLU A 34 -16.56 -5.97 -14.81
N CYS A 35 -16.13 -6.35 -13.61
CA CYS A 35 -16.24 -5.53 -12.41
C CYS A 35 -14.98 -4.70 -12.11
N ALA A 36 -13.95 -4.75 -12.96
CA ALA A 36 -12.65 -4.12 -12.67
C ALA A 36 -12.72 -2.61 -12.46
N GLU A 37 -13.45 -1.89 -13.32
CA GLU A 37 -13.60 -0.44 -13.22
C GLU A 37 -14.41 -0.03 -11.99
N GLU A 38 -15.51 -0.74 -11.72
CA GLU A 38 -16.35 -0.51 -10.53
C GLU A 38 -15.55 -0.75 -9.25
N PHE A 39 -14.75 -1.83 -9.22
CA PHE A 39 -13.88 -2.14 -8.10
C PHE A 39 -12.82 -1.05 -7.86
N ALA A 40 -12.15 -0.59 -8.91
CA ALA A 40 -11.13 0.47 -8.78
C ALA A 40 -11.73 1.75 -8.20
N ARG A 41 -12.90 2.17 -8.69
CA ARG A 41 -13.63 3.33 -8.15
C ARG A 41 -14.03 3.13 -6.69
N ALA A 42 -14.55 1.95 -6.34
CA ALA A 42 -14.94 1.65 -4.96
C ALA A 42 -13.76 1.68 -3.99
N VAL A 43 -12.57 1.26 -4.44
CA VAL A 43 -11.33 1.35 -3.64
C VAL A 43 -10.90 2.80 -3.46
N GLU A 44 -10.96 3.63 -4.51
CA GLU A 44 -10.66 5.07 -4.42
C GLU A 44 -11.63 5.79 -3.47
N GLU A 45 -12.94 5.60 -3.65
CA GLU A 45 -13.99 6.17 -2.79
C GLU A 45 -13.77 5.76 -1.33
N LEU A 46 -13.48 4.48 -1.08
CA LEU A 46 -13.18 3.98 0.26
C LEU A 46 -11.97 4.69 0.88
N ALA A 47 -10.88 4.88 0.12
CA ALA A 47 -9.66 5.52 0.57
C ALA A 47 -9.90 7.00 0.94
N VAL A 48 -10.60 7.73 0.08
CA VAL A 48 -10.92 9.15 0.29
C VAL A 48 -11.88 9.31 1.47
N GLU A 49 -13.02 8.64 1.43
CA GLU A 49 -14.11 8.90 2.38
C GLU A 49 -13.84 8.37 3.79
N ARG A 50 -13.16 7.22 3.92
CA ARG A 50 -12.98 6.56 5.23
C ARG A 50 -11.60 6.75 5.83
N PHE A 51 -10.58 6.98 5.01
CA PHE A 51 -9.20 7.07 5.46
C PHE A 51 -8.59 8.46 5.26
N GLY A 52 -9.35 9.43 4.75
CA GLY A 52 -8.87 10.80 4.53
C GLY A 52 -7.83 10.88 3.40
N GLY A 53 -7.89 9.94 2.46
CA GLY A 53 -7.06 9.97 1.26
C GLY A 53 -7.48 11.06 0.27
N ALA A 54 -6.72 11.17 -0.82
CA ALA A 54 -7.05 12.01 -1.97
C ALA A 54 -7.13 11.13 -3.22
N SER A 55 -8.06 11.46 -4.11
CA SER A 55 -8.15 10.82 -5.42
C SER A 55 -6.93 11.17 -6.28
N PHE A 56 -6.67 10.36 -7.32
CA PHE A 56 -5.54 10.65 -8.21
C PHE A 56 -5.72 11.99 -8.95
N SER A 57 -6.96 12.34 -9.31
CA SER A 57 -7.28 13.64 -9.91
C SER A 57 -6.99 14.80 -8.96
N GLU A 58 -7.35 14.67 -7.68
CA GLU A 58 -7.05 15.69 -6.67
C GLU A 58 -5.55 15.87 -6.46
N LEU A 59 -4.77 14.78 -6.47
CA LEU A 59 -3.31 14.85 -6.40
C LEU A 59 -2.75 15.57 -7.63
N LEU A 60 -3.20 15.23 -8.84
CA LEU A 60 -2.73 15.85 -10.07
C LEU A 60 -3.01 17.36 -10.12
N ASP A 61 -4.17 17.78 -9.59
CA ASP A 61 -4.61 19.18 -9.64
C ASP A 61 -4.05 20.03 -8.48
N ASN A 62 -3.81 19.43 -7.30
CA ASN A 62 -3.52 20.18 -6.08
C ASN A 62 -2.16 19.84 -5.43
N ASP A 63 -1.58 18.67 -5.66
CA ASP A 63 -0.29 18.22 -5.10
C ASP A 63 0.86 18.47 -6.08
N LEU A 64 0.96 19.70 -6.60
CA LEU A 64 1.87 20.07 -7.69
C LEU A 64 3.36 20.03 -7.30
N ASP A 65 3.66 20.03 -6.00
CA ASP A 65 5.00 19.91 -5.44
C ASP A 65 5.32 18.49 -4.96
N ASP A 66 4.49 17.51 -5.31
CA ASP A 66 4.63 16.09 -4.94
C ASP A 66 4.72 15.89 -3.41
N ALA A 67 4.06 16.73 -2.60
CA ALA A 67 4.12 16.66 -1.16
C ALA A 67 3.64 15.30 -0.62
N SER A 68 2.71 14.62 -1.30
CA SER A 68 2.29 13.26 -0.96
C SER A 68 3.42 12.23 -1.12
N MET A 69 4.19 12.30 -2.21
CA MET A 69 5.35 11.42 -2.41
C MET A 69 6.46 11.71 -1.39
N ASP A 70 6.64 12.99 -1.07
CA ASP A 70 7.62 13.46 -0.09
C ASP A 70 7.29 12.95 1.32
N ALA A 71 6.02 13.00 1.71
CA ALA A 71 5.52 12.45 2.97
C ALA A 71 5.69 10.92 3.03
N SER A 72 5.38 10.23 1.93
CA SER A 72 5.54 8.78 1.82
C SER A 72 7.00 8.36 1.99
N SER A 73 7.92 9.05 1.31
CA SER A 73 9.36 8.79 1.39
C SER A 73 9.92 9.01 2.80
N LYS A 74 9.51 10.10 3.48
CA LYS A 74 9.93 10.41 4.86
C LYS A 74 9.45 9.35 5.85
N LYS A 75 8.21 8.89 5.70
CA LYS A 75 7.65 7.82 6.54
C LYS A 75 8.44 6.53 6.38
N ASN A 76 8.68 6.09 5.14
CA ASN A 76 9.48 4.89 4.89
C ASN A 76 10.88 4.99 5.52
N PHE A 77 11.58 6.12 5.33
CA PHE A 77 12.89 6.31 5.94
C PHE A 77 12.86 6.18 7.47
N SER A 78 11.84 6.76 8.11
CA SER A 78 11.63 6.63 9.56
C SER A 78 11.38 5.18 9.97
N ASP A 79 10.56 4.43 9.22
CA ASP A 79 10.24 3.04 9.51
C ASP A 79 11.49 2.14 9.36
N GLN A 80 12.30 2.38 8.32
CA GLN A 80 13.59 1.70 8.13
C GLN A 80 14.56 2.00 9.28
N LEU A 81 14.65 3.25 9.72
CA LEU A 81 15.50 3.63 10.86
C LEU A 81 15.05 2.89 12.14
N GLY A 82 13.74 2.78 12.37
CA GLY A 82 13.17 2.00 13.46
C GLY A 82 13.57 0.53 13.41
N ARG A 83 13.50 -0.09 12.22
CA ARG A 83 13.93 -1.49 12.01
C ARG A 83 15.42 -1.68 12.32
N VAL A 84 16.29 -0.76 11.90
CA VAL A 84 17.74 -0.81 12.18
C VAL A 84 18.03 -0.69 13.68
N ILE A 85 17.37 0.25 14.38
CA ILE A 85 17.54 0.42 15.82
C ILE A 85 17.06 -0.84 16.56
N ALA A 86 15.89 -1.38 16.21
CA ALA A 86 15.37 -2.60 16.82
C ALA A 86 16.31 -3.81 16.63
N ALA A 87 16.90 -3.95 15.43
CA ALA A 87 17.90 -4.97 15.15
C ALA A 87 19.18 -4.77 15.99
N ALA A 88 19.67 -3.53 16.12
CA ALA A 88 20.83 -3.20 16.94
C ALA A 88 20.58 -3.53 18.43
N GLU A 89 19.41 -3.18 18.97
CA GLU A 89 19.04 -3.53 20.34
C GLU A 89 18.92 -5.05 20.56
N ARG A 90 18.48 -5.81 19.55
CA ARG A 90 18.44 -7.27 19.62
C ARG A 90 19.85 -7.86 19.71
N ILE A 91 20.76 -7.41 18.84
CA ILE A 91 22.17 -7.83 18.85
C ILE A 91 22.82 -7.51 20.21
N MET A 92 22.57 -6.32 20.77
CA MET A 92 23.12 -5.94 22.08
C MET A 92 22.57 -6.77 23.25
N ARG A 93 21.33 -7.27 23.15
CA ARG A 93 20.71 -8.15 24.16
C ARG A 93 21.19 -9.60 24.03
N GLU A 94 21.37 -10.11 22.82
CA GLU A 94 21.80 -11.48 22.54
C GLU A 94 23.31 -11.67 22.73
N GLY A 95 24.11 -10.61 22.58
CA GLY A 95 25.56 -10.63 22.80
C GLY A 95 26.00 -10.52 24.26
N ARG A 96 25.11 -10.74 25.23
CA ARG A 96 25.37 -10.60 26.67
C ARG A 96 25.23 -11.93 27.41
#